data_AF-A0A9P8IT48-F1
#
_entry.id   AF-A0A9P8IT48-F1
#
_cell.length_a   1.000
_cell.length_b   1.000
_cell.length_c   1.000
_cell.angle_alpha   90.00
_cell.angle_beta   90.00
_cell.angle_gamma   90.00
#
_symmetry.space_group_name_H-M   'P 1'
#
loop_
_entity.id
_entity.type
_entity.pdbx_description
1 polymer ?
#
loop_
_entity_poly.entity_id
_entity_poly.type
_entity_poly.pdbx_seq_one_letter_code
_entity_poly.pdbx_strand_id
1 'polypeptide(L)'
;MWILPLVGYIGTLLGFCFLTLAIASGLYYLSELVEEHSVIAKRFLTRLIYSVIGIQTVLWLVDGLPFWATVLTIVSHVVYLGNMRRFPFVKLSDPLFLASCVLVLVNHYVWFRHFSDTQSRAYQRTSYYDKADVPSFAQIASYFGLCVWLVPFALFVSLSAGDNVLPTMGTEPVHGLDGRGKPQGMIKALVDQIRGTIGQIFGTTSPGFARP
;
A
#
# COMPACT_ATOMS: atom_id res chain seq x y z
N MET A 1 15.35 -36.67 -15.70
CA MET A 1 13.90 -36.64 -15.38
C MET A 1 13.35 -35.30 -15.88
N TRP A 2 12.71 -35.26 -17.04
CA TRP A 2 12.45 -34.00 -17.77
C TRP A 2 11.12 -33.32 -17.45
N ILE A 3 10.14 -34.05 -16.92
CA ILE A 3 8.80 -33.54 -16.63
C ILE A 3 8.74 -32.71 -15.34
N LEU A 4 9.44 -33.11 -14.27
CA LEU A 4 9.38 -32.41 -12.97
C LEU A 4 9.85 -30.94 -13.04
N PRO A 5 10.96 -30.59 -13.73
CA PRO A 5 11.35 -29.19 -13.89
C PRO A 5 10.34 -28.36 -14.69
N LEU A 6 9.72 -28.95 -15.72
CA LEU A 6 8.70 -28.30 -16.56
C LEU A 6 7.45 -27.96 -15.75
N VAL A 7 6.97 -28.91 -14.94
CA VAL A 7 5.87 -28.69 -13.98
C VAL A 7 6.27 -27.64 -12.93
N GLY A 8 7.52 -27.65 -12.48
CA GLY A 8 8.06 -26.64 -11.57
C GLY A 8 7.98 -25.22 -12.14
N TYR A 9 8.42 -25.00 -13.38
CA TYR A 9 8.35 -23.68 -14.03
C TYR A 9 6.92 -23.17 -14.18
N ILE A 10 6.00 -24.05 -14.62
CA ILE A 10 4.57 -23.70 -14.73
C ILE A 10 4.00 -23.35 -13.34
N GLY A 11 4.36 -24.14 -12.32
CA GLY A 11 3.95 -23.89 -10.93
C GLY A 11 4.46 -22.57 -10.40
N THR A 12 5.72 -22.21 -10.67
CA THR A 12 6.27 -20.90 -10.26
C THR A 12 5.60 -19.73 -10.97
N LEU A 13 5.28 -19.87 -12.26
CA LEU A 13 4.58 -18.84 -13.03
C LEU A 13 3.16 -18.65 -12.50
N LEU A 14 2.42 -19.74 -12.30
CA LEU A 14 1.08 -19.69 -11.72
C LEU A 14 1.10 -19.11 -10.30
N GLY A 15 2.03 -19.55 -9.46
CA GLY A 15 2.21 -19.03 -8.10
C GLY A 15 2.48 -17.53 -8.07
N PHE A 16 3.34 -17.04 -8.97
CA PHE A 16 3.60 -15.61 -9.12
C PHE A 16 2.36 -14.82 -9.56
N CYS A 17 1.60 -15.34 -10.54
CA CYS A 17 0.34 -14.73 -10.97
C CYS A 17 -0.69 -14.67 -9.83
N PHE A 18 -0.88 -15.78 -9.10
CA PHE A 18 -1.81 -15.82 -7.97
C PHE A 18 -1.39 -14.88 -6.83
N LEU A 19 -0.10 -14.83 -6.50
CA LEU A 19 0.43 -13.90 -5.50
C LEU A 19 0.17 -12.44 -5.90
N THR A 20 0.43 -12.11 -7.17
CA THR A 20 0.21 -10.76 -7.71
C THR A 20 -1.27 -10.38 -7.65
N LEU A 21 -2.16 -11.28 -8.07
CA LEU A 21 -3.61 -11.07 -8.00
C LEU A 21 -4.11 -10.94 -6.56
N ALA A 22 -3.55 -11.71 -5.63
CA ALA A 22 -3.90 -11.63 -4.21
C ALA A 22 -3.47 -10.30 -3.57
N ILE A 23 -2.27 -9.79 -3.91
CA ILE A 23 -1.80 -8.48 -3.45
C ILE A 23 -2.67 -7.38 -4.06
N ALA A 24 -2.95 -7.45 -5.37
CA ALA A 24 -3.78 -6.47 -6.07
C ALA A 24 -5.21 -6.41 -5.49
N SER A 25 -5.85 -7.56 -5.27
CA SER A 25 -7.20 -7.62 -4.70
C SER A 25 -7.23 -7.17 -3.23
N GLY A 26 -6.20 -7.51 -2.45
CA GLY A 26 -6.07 -7.07 -1.07
C GLY A 26 -5.90 -5.55 -0.95
N LEU A 27 -5.06 -4.94 -1.79
CA LEU A 27 -4.88 -3.49 -1.85
C LEU A 27 -6.15 -2.77 -2.34
N TYR A 28 -6.86 -3.35 -3.31
CA TYR A 28 -8.14 -2.82 -3.77
C TYR A 28 -9.18 -2.80 -2.64
N TYR A 29 -9.35 -3.91 -1.92
CA TYR A 29 -10.27 -3.98 -0.78
C TYR A 29 -9.89 -3.00 0.33
N LEU A 30 -8.59 -2.87 0.62
CA LEU A 30 -8.11 -1.87 1.58
C LEU A 30 -8.41 -0.44 1.11
N SER A 31 -8.31 -0.13 -0.18
CA SER A 31 -8.64 1.20 -0.69
C SER A 31 -10.13 1.52 -0.54
N GLU A 32 -11.02 0.55 -0.82
CA GLU A 32 -12.47 0.70 -0.61
C GLU A 32 -12.81 0.93 0.86
N LEU A 33 -12.16 0.18 1.76
CA LEU A 33 -12.36 0.35 3.21
C LEU A 33 -11.85 1.71 3.72
N VAL A 34 -10.77 2.23 3.14
CA VAL A 34 -10.28 3.58 3.44
C VAL A 34 -11.23 4.66 2.92
N GLU A 35 -11.81 4.45 1.73
CA GLU A 35 -12.78 5.36 1.12
C GLU A 35 -14.08 5.42 1.95
N GLU A 36 -14.64 4.26 2.33
CA GLU A 36 -15.87 4.18 3.12
C GLU A 36 -15.67 4.64 4.58
N HIS A 37 -14.48 4.42 5.15
CA HIS A 37 -14.19 4.71 6.56
C HIS A 37 -12.94 5.56 6.78
N SER A 38 -12.85 6.69 6.08
CA SER A 38 -11.71 7.64 6.17
C SER A 38 -11.35 8.07 7.60
N VAL A 39 -12.34 8.19 8.50
CA VAL A 39 -12.12 8.52 9.93
C VAL A 39 -11.42 7.37 10.67
N ILE A 40 -11.80 6.12 10.37
CA ILE A 40 -11.17 4.92 10.94
C ILE A 40 -9.77 4.77 10.36
N ALA A 41 -9.59 4.98 9.05
CA ALA A 41 -8.29 4.95 8.39
C ALA A 41 -7.32 5.94 9.02
N LYS A 42 -7.74 7.20 9.23
CA LYS A 42 -6.93 8.20 9.92
C LYS A 42 -6.54 7.76 11.33
N ARG A 43 -7.47 7.21 12.11
CA ARG A 43 -7.21 6.73 13.47
C ARG A 43 -6.28 5.52 13.49
N PHE A 44 -6.47 4.59 12.56
CA PHE A 44 -5.61 3.41 12.39
C PHE A 44 -4.19 3.81 12.02
N LEU A 45 -4.03 4.66 11.02
CA LEU A 45 -2.74 5.12 10.54
C LEU A 45 -2.01 5.94 11.64
N THR A 46 -2.75 6.76 12.41
CA THR A 46 -2.19 7.49 13.56
C THR A 46 -1.67 6.50 14.63
N ARG A 47 -2.46 5.48 14.98
CA ARG A 47 -2.05 4.43 15.92
C ARG A 47 -0.85 3.63 15.41
N LEU A 48 -0.84 3.31 14.11
CA LEU A 48 0.26 2.60 13.44
C LEU A 48 1.57 3.39 13.56
N ILE A 49 1.53 4.71 13.31
CA ILE A 49 2.70 5.59 13.50
C ILE A 49 3.19 5.55 14.95
N TYR A 50 2.29 5.69 15.94
CA TYR A 50 2.68 5.63 17.35
C TYR A 50 3.24 4.27 17.76
N SER A 51 2.66 3.17 17.27
CA SER A 51 3.18 1.81 17.51
C SER A 51 4.59 1.66 16.96
N VAL A 52 4.85 2.13 15.74
CA VAL A 52 6.19 2.04 15.13
C VAL A 52 7.19 2.93 15.85
N ILE A 53 6.82 4.15 16.26
CA ILE A 53 7.66 4.99 17.12
C ILE A 53 7.98 4.27 18.44
N GLY A 54 6.99 3.62 19.06
CA GLY A 54 7.17 2.86 20.29
C GLY A 54 8.16 1.71 20.11
N ILE A 55 7.96 0.89 19.07
CA ILE A 55 8.88 -0.20 18.71
C ILE A 55 10.29 0.36 18.46
N GLN A 56 10.43 1.43 17.68
CA GLN A 56 11.71 2.07 17.40
C GLN A 56 12.41 2.56 18.68
N THR A 57 11.64 3.09 19.63
CA THR A 57 12.16 3.57 20.93
C THR A 57 12.63 2.41 21.80
N VAL A 58 11.88 1.29 21.82
CA VAL A 58 12.27 0.07 22.55
C VAL A 58 13.54 -0.53 21.94
N LEU A 59 13.62 -0.63 20.60
CA LEU A 59 14.82 -1.10 19.91
C LEU A 59 16.02 -0.18 20.18
N TRP A 60 15.81 1.12 20.26
CA TRP A 60 16.88 2.04 20.66
C TRP A 60 17.36 1.82 22.10
N LEU A 61 16.43 1.60 23.04
CA LEU A 61 16.73 1.42 24.46
C LEU A 61 17.42 0.07 24.75
N VAL A 62 17.01 -0.99 24.04
CA VAL A 62 17.49 -2.37 24.26
C VAL A 62 18.71 -2.70 23.39
N ASP A 63 18.64 -2.41 22.08
CA ASP A 63 19.69 -2.79 21.12
C ASP A 63 20.74 -1.68 20.89
N GLY A 64 20.58 -0.51 21.52
CA GLY A 64 21.59 0.57 21.47
C GLY A 64 21.79 1.15 20.06
N LEU A 65 20.72 1.17 19.25
CA LEU A 65 20.77 1.63 17.86
C LEU A 65 21.33 3.06 17.71
N PRO A 66 21.94 3.40 16.56
CA PRO A 66 22.58 4.71 16.37
C PRO A 66 21.60 5.87 16.54
N PHE A 67 21.90 6.77 17.48
CA PHE A 67 21.06 7.92 17.86
C PHE A 67 20.65 8.80 16.66
N TRP A 68 21.53 8.99 15.68
CA TRP A 68 21.19 9.79 14.51
C TRP A 68 20.16 9.14 13.58
N ALA A 69 20.19 7.81 13.44
CA ALA A 69 19.23 7.09 12.60
C ALA A 69 17.85 7.03 13.28
N THR A 70 17.81 6.89 14.60
CA THR A 70 16.55 6.90 15.37
C THR A 70 15.93 8.29 15.37
N VAL A 71 16.71 9.36 15.54
CA VAL A 71 16.21 10.75 15.40
C VAL A 71 15.65 11.01 14.00
N LEU A 72 16.35 10.59 12.94
CA LEU A 72 15.85 10.75 11.56
C LEU A 72 14.54 9.98 11.33
N THR A 73 14.44 8.78 11.89
CA THR A 73 13.21 7.97 11.83
C THR A 73 12.06 8.68 12.56
N ILE A 74 12.30 9.20 13.77
CA ILE A 74 11.29 9.92 14.56
C ILE A 74 10.85 11.20 13.86
N VAL A 75 11.79 12.00 13.33
CA VAL A 75 11.46 13.20 12.54
C VAL A 75 10.61 12.84 11.34
N SER A 76 10.93 11.74 10.65
CA SER A 76 10.10 11.24 9.55
C SER A 76 8.68 10.91 9.97
N HIS A 77 8.53 10.24 11.12
CA HIS A 77 7.21 9.89 11.64
C HIS A 77 6.41 11.11 12.12
N VAL A 78 7.08 12.17 12.60
CA VAL A 78 6.45 13.46 12.93
C VAL A 78 5.99 14.18 11.64
N VAL A 79 6.78 14.15 10.58
CA VAL A 79 6.39 14.68 9.26
C VAL A 79 5.18 13.92 8.70
N TYR A 80 5.13 12.59 8.86
CA TYR A 80 3.96 11.77 8.52
C TYR A 80 2.71 12.13 9.33
N LEU A 81 2.87 12.38 10.64
CA LEU A 81 1.79 12.87 11.50
C LEU A 81 1.29 14.26 11.06
N GLY A 82 2.20 15.11 10.58
CA GLY A 82 1.88 16.39 9.97
C GLY A 82 1.06 16.25 8.69
N ASN A 83 1.40 15.26 7.86
CA ASN A 83 0.69 14.96 6.61
C ASN A 83 -0.78 14.53 6.86
N MET A 84 -1.06 13.87 7.99
CA MET A 84 -2.43 13.50 8.41
C MET A 84 -3.35 14.66 8.80
N ARG A 85 -2.82 15.88 9.00
CA ARG A 85 -3.67 17.04 9.32
C ARG A 85 -4.47 17.54 8.11
N ARG A 86 -4.03 17.24 6.87
CA ARG A 86 -4.71 17.60 5.62
C ARG A 86 -5.42 16.43 4.93
N PHE A 87 -5.59 15.32 5.64
CA PHE A 87 -6.38 14.19 5.15
C PHE A 87 -7.84 14.63 4.90
N PRO A 88 -8.47 14.34 3.74
CA PRO A 88 -8.08 13.43 2.66
C PRO A 88 -7.58 14.08 1.34
N PHE A 89 -7.40 15.41 1.27
CA PHE A 89 -6.97 16.10 0.04
C PHE A 89 -5.53 16.60 0.17
N VAL A 90 -4.56 15.70 0.12
CA VAL A 90 -3.14 16.08 0.03
C VAL A 90 -2.82 16.27 -1.45
N LYS A 91 -2.62 17.51 -1.86
CA LYS A 91 -2.13 17.78 -3.21
C LYS A 91 -0.77 17.10 -3.36
N LEU A 92 -0.57 16.32 -4.42
CA LEU A 92 0.71 15.68 -4.75
C LEU A 92 1.88 16.67 -4.83
N SER A 93 1.59 17.96 -5.01
CA SER A 93 2.55 19.08 -5.02
C SER A 93 2.84 19.70 -3.65
N ASP A 94 2.25 19.21 -2.56
CA ASP A 94 2.52 19.75 -1.22
C ASP A 94 3.99 19.45 -0.85
N PRO A 95 4.82 20.46 -0.51
CA PRO A 95 6.21 20.26 -0.13
C PRO A 95 6.36 19.26 1.02
N LEU A 96 5.37 19.12 1.89
CA LEU A 96 5.39 18.10 2.96
C LEU A 96 5.26 16.68 2.42
N PHE A 97 4.46 16.46 1.37
CA PHE A 97 4.31 15.15 0.74
C PHE A 97 5.60 14.74 0.03
N LEU A 98 6.18 15.65 -0.75
CA LEU A 98 7.46 15.40 -1.42
C LEU A 98 8.59 15.18 -0.39
N ALA A 99 8.60 15.98 0.69
CA ALA A 99 9.54 15.77 1.79
C ALA A 99 9.37 14.38 2.40
N SER A 100 8.14 13.90 2.63
CA SER A 100 7.92 12.52 3.10
C SER A 100 8.46 11.47 2.13
N CYS A 101 8.27 11.61 0.81
CA CYS A 101 8.85 10.69 -0.18
C CYS A 101 10.38 10.62 -0.09
N VAL A 102 11.04 11.78 -0.03
CA VAL A 102 12.50 11.86 0.11
C VAL A 102 12.95 11.27 1.43
N LEU A 103 12.24 11.55 2.54
CA LEU A 103 12.57 11.03 3.86
C LEU A 103 12.48 9.51 3.93
N VAL A 104 11.50 8.88 3.27
CA VAL A 104 11.42 7.42 3.17
C VAL A 104 12.69 6.85 2.54
N LEU A 105 13.13 7.42 1.41
CA LEU A 105 14.31 6.95 0.69
C LEU A 105 15.59 7.17 1.49
N VAL A 106 15.73 8.34 2.12
CA VAL A 106 16.87 8.64 2.98
C VAL A 106 16.89 7.72 4.19
N ASN A 107 15.75 7.51 4.85
CA ASN A 107 15.66 6.62 6.01
C ASN A 107 16.01 5.17 5.61
N HIS A 108 15.47 4.68 4.50
CA HIS A 108 15.83 3.38 3.96
C HIS A 108 17.33 3.27 3.67
N TYR A 109 17.92 4.26 2.99
CA TYR A 109 19.34 4.27 2.65
C TYR A 109 20.24 4.28 3.90
N VAL A 110 19.92 5.10 4.90
CA VAL A 110 20.69 5.19 6.15
C VAL A 110 20.66 3.86 6.90
N TRP A 111 19.48 3.27 7.07
CA TRP A 111 19.36 1.96 7.71
C TRP A 111 20.03 0.87 6.89
N PHE A 112 19.89 0.88 5.57
CA PHE A 112 20.51 -0.11 4.68
C PHE A 112 22.03 -0.05 4.79
N ARG A 113 22.60 1.16 4.77
CA ARG A 113 24.04 1.36 4.99
C ARG A 113 24.49 0.89 6.36
N HIS A 114 23.72 1.16 7.41
CA HIS A 114 24.05 0.70 8.77
C HIS A 114 24.06 -0.83 8.87
N PHE A 115 22.99 -1.50 8.44
CA PHE A 115 22.94 -2.97 8.48
C PHE A 115 23.95 -3.61 7.54
N SER A 116 24.24 -3.00 6.38
CA SER A 116 25.27 -3.47 5.46
C SER A 116 26.68 -3.37 6.06
N ASP A 117 27.02 -2.25 6.70
CA ASP A 117 28.32 -2.08 7.37
C ASP A 117 28.44 -3.05 8.55
N THR A 118 27.41 -3.17 9.40
CA THR A 118 27.37 -4.11 10.53
C THR A 118 27.52 -5.56 10.06
N GLN A 119 26.82 -5.97 9.00
CA GLN A 119 26.92 -7.31 8.43
C GLN A 119 28.32 -7.55 7.83
N SER A 120 28.88 -6.57 7.11
CA SER A 120 30.22 -6.70 6.51
C SER A 120 31.33 -6.83 7.56
N ARG A 121 31.26 -6.03 8.63
CA ARG A 121 32.21 -6.09 9.74
C ARG A 121 32.10 -7.40 10.50
N ALA A 122 30.88 -7.90 10.68
CA ALA A 122 30.69 -9.18 11.32
C ALA A 122 31.25 -10.32 10.48
N TYR A 123 30.97 -10.34 9.17
CA TYR A 123 31.52 -11.34 8.25
C TYR A 123 33.06 -11.31 8.17
N GLN A 124 33.67 -10.13 8.29
CA GLN A 124 35.13 -9.97 8.35
C GLN A 124 35.75 -10.38 9.70
N ARG A 125 34.98 -10.43 10.78
CA ARG A 125 35.46 -10.80 12.12
C ARG A 125 35.13 -12.24 12.51
N THR A 126 34.37 -12.99 11.70
CA THR A 126 34.05 -14.38 11.97
C THR A 126 35.30 -15.26 11.85
N SER A 127 36.05 -15.40 12.95
CA SER A 127 36.96 -16.52 13.15
C SER A 127 36.13 -17.80 13.23
N TYR A 128 36.62 -18.91 12.66
CA TYR A 128 35.91 -20.19 12.55
C TYR A 128 35.33 -20.73 13.89
N TYR A 129 35.87 -20.27 15.03
CA TYR A 129 35.44 -20.67 16.38
C TYR A 129 34.46 -19.71 17.06
N ASP A 130 34.30 -18.49 16.56
CA ASP A 130 33.47 -17.47 17.19
C ASP A 130 32.20 -17.29 16.34
N LYS A 131 31.13 -18.00 16.73
CA LYS A 131 29.81 -17.78 16.12
C LYS A 131 29.31 -16.42 16.59
N ALA A 132 29.73 -15.37 15.90
CA ALA A 132 29.24 -14.03 16.12
C ALA A 132 27.70 -14.05 16.01
N ASP A 133 27.04 -13.57 17.06
CA ASP A 133 25.58 -13.49 17.17
C ASP A 133 25.07 -12.37 16.23
N VAL A 134 25.08 -12.67 14.93
CA VAL A 134 24.71 -11.72 13.88
C VAL A 134 23.23 -11.83 13.54
N PRO A 135 22.52 -10.70 13.37
CA PRO A 135 21.13 -10.73 12.96
C PRO A 135 20.98 -11.43 11.61
N SER A 136 20.07 -12.40 11.54
CA SER A 136 19.74 -13.09 10.30
C SER A 136 19.15 -12.13 9.27
N PHE A 137 19.31 -12.44 7.98
CA PHE A 137 18.69 -11.68 6.89
C PHE A 137 17.17 -11.49 7.09
N ALA A 138 16.49 -12.53 7.62
CA ALA A 138 15.07 -12.46 7.92
C ALA A 138 14.76 -11.39 8.97
N GLN A 139 15.54 -11.29 10.05
CA GLN A 139 15.35 -10.27 11.09
C GLN A 139 15.56 -8.86 10.54
N ILE A 140 16.60 -8.66 9.72
CA ILE A 140 16.86 -7.38 9.06
C ILE A 140 15.70 -7.03 8.12
N ALA A 141 15.26 -7.98 7.29
CA ALA A 141 14.12 -7.79 6.38
C ALA A 141 12.82 -7.47 7.13
N SER A 142 12.54 -8.13 8.26
CA SER A 142 11.38 -7.84 9.12
C SER A 142 11.47 -6.44 9.72
N TYR A 143 12.65 -5.99 10.16
CA TYR A 143 12.84 -4.62 10.63
C TYR A 143 12.55 -3.59 9.54
N PHE A 144 13.07 -3.78 8.33
CA PHE A 144 12.76 -2.88 7.21
C PHE A 144 11.27 -2.88 6.86
N GLY A 145 10.65 -4.06 6.75
CA GLY A 145 9.23 -4.18 6.42
C GLY A 145 8.34 -3.48 7.44
N LEU A 146 8.55 -3.73 8.73
CA LEU A 146 7.67 -3.24 9.79
C LEU A 146 7.98 -1.82 10.24
N CYS A 147 9.26 -1.47 10.40
CA CYS A 147 9.64 -0.19 11.00
C CYS A 147 9.89 0.90 9.96
N VAL A 148 10.38 0.54 8.77
CA VAL A 148 10.74 1.51 7.73
C VAL A 148 9.63 1.65 6.69
N TRP A 149 9.02 0.55 6.25
CA TRP A 149 8.10 0.53 5.11
C TRP A 149 6.62 0.55 5.47
N LEU A 150 6.21 -0.07 6.58
CA LEU A 150 4.80 -0.20 6.96
C LEU A 150 4.05 1.14 6.99
N VAL A 151 4.65 2.15 7.64
CA VAL A 151 4.05 3.48 7.80
C VAL A 151 3.92 4.23 6.47
N PRO A 152 5.01 4.45 5.70
CA PRO A 152 4.89 5.18 4.44
C PRO A 152 4.01 4.44 3.44
N PHE A 153 4.10 3.11 3.37
CA PHE A 153 3.24 2.32 2.48
C PHE A 153 1.76 2.48 2.84
N ALA A 154 1.40 2.37 4.13
CA ALA A 154 0.03 2.59 4.57
C ALA A 154 -0.45 4.03 4.28
N LEU A 155 0.45 5.02 4.36
CA LEU A 155 0.17 6.40 3.97
C LEU A 155 -0.13 6.52 2.45
N PHE A 156 0.70 5.93 1.60
CA PHE A 156 0.51 5.95 0.14
C PHE A 156 -0.79 5.26 -0.28
N VAL A 157 -1.07 4.07 0.26
CA VAL A 157 -2.32 3.35 -0.01
C VAL A 157 -3.53 4.20 0.41
N SER A 158 -3.44 4.87 1.57
CA SER A 158 -4.53 5.69 2.09
C SER A 158 -4.78 6.96 1.25
N LEU A 159 -3.73 7.55 0.67
CA LEU A 159 -3.84 8.73 -0.19
C LEU A 159 -4.37 8.37 -1.58
N SER A 160 -3.92 7.25 -2.15
CA SER A 160 -4.40 6.76 -3.44
C SER A 160 -5.90 6.49 -3.45
N ALA A 161 -6.51 6.16 -2.30
CA ALA A 161 -7.95 6.01 -2.16
C ALA A 161 -8.69 7.36 -2.12
N GLY A 162 -8.06 8.41 -1.58
CA GLY A 162 -8.63 9.76 -1.48
C GLY A 162 -8.58 10.58 -2.77
N ASP A 163 -7.54 10.41 -3.59
CA ASP A 163 -7.39 11.11 -4.88
C ASP A 163 -8.29 10.55 -6.00
N ASN A 164 -8.84 9.34 -5.83
CA ASN A 164 -9.75 8.72 -6.81
C ASN A 164 -11.23 9.10 -6.60
N VAL A 165 -11.52 9.92 -5.57
CA VAL A 165 -12.83 10.53 -5.40
C VAL A 165 -12.91 11.67 -6.41
N LEU A 166 -13.57 11.40 -7.53
CA LEU A 166 -13.94 12.40 -8.54
C LEU A 166 -14.37 13.70 -7.83
N PRO A 167 -13.87 14.89 -8.23
CA PRO A 167 -14.46 16.16 -7.83
C PRO A 167 -15.90 16.17 -8.33
N THR A 168 -16.80 15.70 -7.48
CA THR A 168 -18.21 15.59 -7.80
C THR A 168 -18.79 16.99 -7.66
N MET A 169 -19.25 17.54 -8.78
CA MET A 169 -20.01 18.79 -8.93
C MET A 169 -19.22 20.10 -9.08
N GLY A 170 -18.40 20.19 -10.13
CA GLY A 170 -18.11 21.45 -10.80
C GLY A 170 -19.15 21.74 -11.89
N THR A 171 -20.21 22.47 -11.52
CA THR A 171 -21.06 23.32 -12.38
C THR A 171 -21.78 22.71 -13.59
N GLU A 172 -23.00 22.19 -13.39
CA GLU A 172 -24.17 22.50 -14.23
C GLU A 172 -25.45 22.39 -13.38
N PRO A 173 -26.24 23.47 -13.18
CA PRO A 173 -27.52 23.38 -12.50
C PRO A 173 -28.58 22.89 -13.50
N VAL A 174 -28.70 21.57 -13.68
CA VAL A 174 -29.88 21.00 -14.34
C VAL A 174 -30.98 20.86 -13.30
N HIS A 175 -31.87 21.84 -13.33
CA HIS A 175 -33.18 21.82 -12.70
C HIS A 175 -33.99 20.63 -13.23
N GLY A 176 -34.29 19.64 -12.39
CA GLY A 176 -35.11 18.50 -12.78
C GLY A 176 -35.40 17.57 -11.61
N LEU A 177 -36.68 17.38 -11.34
CA LEU A 177 -37.24 16.70 -10.19
C LEU A 177 -36.89 15.19 -10.12
N ASP A 178 -36.85 14.74 -8.87
CA ASP A 178 -37.23 13.40 -8.38
C ASP A 178 -36.24 12.22 -8.52
N GLY A 179 -36.13 11.46 -7.42
CA GLY A 179 -35.49 10.14 -7.39
C GLY A 179 -34.23 10.03 -6.51
N ARG A 180 -34.38 9.39 -5.35
CA ARG A 180 -33.29 9.02 -4.42
C ARG A 180 -32.12 8.32 -5.13
N GLY A 181 -31.00 9.01 -5.31
CA GLY A 181 -29.74 8.44 -5.75
C GLY A 181 -29.05 7.69 -4.61
N LYS A 182 -29.16 6.36 -4.59
CA LYS A 182 -28.23 5.52 -3.84
C LYS A 182 -26.87 5.52 -4.54
N PRO A 183 -25.74 5.67 -3.83
CA PRO A 183 -24.42 5.60 -4.44
C PRO A 183 -24.24 4.21 -5.07
N GLN A 184 -24.08 4.18 -6.39
CA GLN A 184 -23.96 2.96 -7.18
C GLN A 184 -22.46 2.69 -7.36
N GLY A 185 -21.93 1.68 -6.67
CA GLY A 185 -20.52 1.30 -6.79
C GLY A 185 -20.15 0.91 -8.22
N MET A 186 -18.90 1.16 -8.62
CA MET A 186 -18.37 0.90 -9.97
C MET A 186 -18.57 -0.56 -10.43
N ILE A 187 -18.60 -1.52 -9.50
CA ILE A 187 -18.90 -2.94 -9.81
C ILE A 187 -20.30 -3.08 -10.40
N LYS A 188 -21.29 -2.34 -9.86
CA LYS A 188 -22.65 -2.40 -10.37
C LYS A 188 -22.77 -1.71 -11.73
N ALA A 189 -22.01 -0.64 -11.97
CA ALA A 189 -21.91 -0.01 -13.28
C ALA A 189 -21.26 -0.95 -14.32
N LEU A 190 -20.18 -1.65 -13.94
CA LEU A 190 -19.51 -2.63 -14.80
C LEU A 190 -20.41 -3.85 -15.07
N VAL A 191 -21.11 -4.35 -14.05
CA VAL A 191 -22.07 -5.47 -14.19
C VAL A 191 -23.24 -5.06 -15.08
N ASP A 192 -23.77 -3.85 -14.94
CA ASP A 192 -24.84 -3.34 -15.80
C ASP A 192 -24.35 -3.12 -17.23
N GLN A 193 -23.10 -2.69 -17.43
CA GLN A 193 -22.49 -2.55 -18.75
C GLN A 193 -22.30 -3.92 -19.42
N ILE A 194 -21.75 -4.91 -18.71
CA ILE A 194 -21.58 -6.29 -19.22
C ILE A 194 -22.94 -6.93 -19.51
N ARG A 195 -23.92 -6.75 -18.61
CA ARG A 195 -25.28 -7.25 -18.81
C ARG A 195 -25.97 -6.59 -20.01
N GLY A 196 -25.72 -5.31 -20.24
CA GLY A 196 -26.18 -4.58 -21.42
C GLY A 196 -25.56 -5.09 -22.72
N THR A 197 -24.25 -5.33 -22.74
CA THR A 197 -23.54 -5.88 -23.90
C THR A 197 -24.00 -7.32 -24.21
N ILE A 198 -24.20 -8.14 -23.18
CA ILE A 198 -24.78 -9.49 -23.33
C ILE A 198 -26.21 -9.40 -23.85
N GLY A 199 -27.05 -8.51 -23.30
CA GLY A 199 -28.42 -8.31 -23.77
C GLY A 199 -28.51 -7.91 -25.26
N GLN A 200 -27.57 -7.10 -25.75
CA GLN A 200 -27.50 -6.73 -27.17
C GLN A 200 -27.05 -7.89 -28.08
N ILE A 201 -26.15 -8.75 -27.61
CA ILE A 201 -25.68 -9.92 -28.37
C ILE A 201 -26.74 -11.02 -28.43
N PHE A 202 -27.52 -11.21 -27.37
CA PHE A 202 -28.58 -12.22 -27.32
C PHE A 202 -29.93 -11.72 -27.87
N GLY A 203 -30.15 -10.40 -27.98
CA GLY A 203 -31.39 -9.78 -28.47
C GLY A 203 -31.55 -9.72 -29.99
N THR A 204 -30.53 -10.05 -30.78
CA THR A 204 -30.59 -9.94 -32.26
C THR A 204 -31.22 -11.15 -32.97
N THR A 205 -31.81 -12.10 -32.26
CA THR A 205 -32.51 -13.24 -32.88
C THR A 205 -34.01 -13.22 -32.60
N SER A 206 -34.73 -12.34 -33.28
CA SER A 206 -36.17 -12.52 -33.53
C SER A 206 -36.51 -11.98 -34.91
N PRO A 207 -36.64 -12.84 -35.94
CA PRO A 207 -37.17 -12.45 -37.23
C PRO A 207 -38.63 -12.07 -37.05
N GLY A 208 -38.96 -10.83 -37.42
CA GLY A 208 -40.32 -10.31 -37.42
C GLY A 208 -41.24 -11.18 -38.28
N PHE A 209 -42.36 -11.60 -37.69
CA PHE A 209 -43.49 -12.17 -38.40
C PHE A 209 -44.11 -11.07 -39.27
N ALA A 210 -43.88 -11.14 -40.58
CA ALA A 210 -44.59 -10.34 -41.56
C ALA A 210 -45.99 -10.94 -41.83
N ARG A 211 -47.02 -10.16 -41.53
CA ARG A 211 -48.39 -10.17 -42.11
C ARG A 211 -48.85 -8.70 -42.10
N PRO A 212 -49.65 -8.22 -43.06
CA PRO A 212 -50.88 -8.85 -43.56
C PRO A 212 -50.73 -9.70 -44.82
#